data_AF-A0A0Q3HU60-F1
#
_entry.id   AF-A0A0Q3HU60-F1
#
_cell.length_a   1.000
_cell.length_b   1.000
_cell.length_c   1.000
_cell.angle_alpha   90.00
_cell.angle_beta   90.00
_cell.angle_gamma   90.00
#
_symmetry.space_group_name_H-M   'P 1'
#
loop_
_entity.id
_entity.type
_entity.pdbx_description
1 polymer ?
#
loop_
_entity_poly.entity_id
_entity_poly.type
_entity_poly.pdbx_seq_one_letter_code
_entity_poly.pdbx_strand_id
1 'polypeptide(L)' 'MSVRKKKKHSHQESANKFELEPIMKFQEISLDQALRILNESKTTVSEDEASEILIFLHAIVKITLKEFLSPTD' A
#
# COMPACT_ATOMS: atom_id res chain seq x y z
N MET A 1 -27.79 -0.23 -28.16
CA MET A 1 -26.37 0.20 -28.25
C MET A 1 -25.84 0.37 -26.82
N SER A 2 -24.88 -0.44 -26.38
CA SER A 2 -24.39 -0.43 -24.99
C SER A 2 -23.11 0.41 -24.90
N VAL A 3 -23.20 1.57 -24.27
CA VAL A 3 -22.06 2.46 -24.03
C VAL A 3 -21.36 2.00 -22.76
N ARG A 4 -20.35 1.13 -22.90
CA ARG A 4 -19.48 0.72 -21.79
C ARG A 4 -18.63 1.91 -21.35
N LYS A 5 -19.00 2.54 -20.22
CA LYS A 5 -18.17 3.55 -19.55
C LYS A 5 -16.92 2.86 -19.00
N LYS A 6 -15.77 3.09 -19.64
CA LYS A 6 -14.46 2.73 -19.09
C LYS A 6 -14.24 3.57 -17.83
N LYS A 7 -14.31 2.94 -16.64
CA LYS A 7 -13.82 3.55 -15.40
C LYS A 7 -12.33 3.82 -15.57
N LYS A 8 -11.96 5.10 -15.70
CA LYS A 8 -10.57 5.55 -15.55
C LYS A 8 -10.23 5.33 -14.07
N HIS A 9 -9.55 4.23 -13.74
CA HIS A 9 -8.74 4.20 -12.54
C HIS A 9 -7.63 5.22 -12.77
N SER A 10 -7.79 6.37 -12.14
CA SER A 10 -6.71 7.32 -11.96
C SER A 10 -5.68 6.59 -11.11
N HIS A 11 -4.63 6.06 -11.75
CA HIS A 11 -3.43 5.63 -11.06
C HIS A 11 -2.91 6.84 -10.29
N GLN A 12 -3.20 6.83 -9.00
CA GLN A 12 -2.65 7.74 -8.02
C GLN A 12 -1.19 7.32 -7.82
N GLU A 13 -0.34 7.60 -8.80
CA GLU A 13 1.11 7.36 -8.78
C GLU A 13 1.83 8.15 -7.67
N SER A 14 1.13 9.01 -6.93
CA SER A 14 1.68 9.86 -5.88
C SER A 14 1.70 9.23 -4.49
N ALA A 15 1.28 7.98 -4.29
CA ALA A 15 1.11 7.39 -2.95
C ALA A 15 2.31 6.56 -2.42
N ASN A 16 3.33 6.29 -3.24
CA ASN A 16 4.37 5.28 -2.91
C ASN A 16 5.54 5.77 -2.03
N LYS A 17 5.44 6.94 -1.40
CA LYS A 17 6.52 7.50 -0.57
C LYS A 17 5.97 7.95 0.78
N PHE A 18 6.47 7.32 1.83
CA PHE A 18 6.27 7.74 3.21
C PHE A 18 7.55 8.40 3.73
N GLU A 19 7.43 9.65 4.16
CA GLU A 19 8.53 10.41 4.73
C GLU A 19 8.35 10.52 6.24
N LEU A 20 9.24 9.86 6.98
CA LEU A 20 9.47 10.11 8.40
C LEU A 20 10.61 11.11 8.49
N GLU A 21 10.34 12.37 8.16
CA GLU A 21 11.35 13.43 8.34
C GLU A 21 11.66 13.60 9.84
N PRO A 22 12.94 13.70 10.26
CA PRO A 22 14.17 13.76 9.45
C PRO A 22 14.94 12.42 9.33
N ILE A 23 14.35 11.29 9.72
CA ILE A 23 15.11 10.06 10.08
C ILE A 23 15.29 9.10 8.89
N MET A 24 14.27 8.89 8.05
CA MET A 24 14.39 7.93 6.93
C MET A 24 13.28 8.07 5.87
N LYS A 25 13.59 7.68 4.63
CA LYS A 25 12.61 7.54 3.55
C LYS A 25 12.28 6.06 3.35
N PHE A 26 11.00 5.71 3.49
CA PHE A 26 10.53 4.34 3.27
C PHE A 26 9.82 4.25 1.91
N GLN A 27 10.14 3.20 1.16
CA GLN A 27 9.45 2.86 -0.07
C GLN A 27 8.34 1.86 0.24
N GLU A 28 7.11 2.23 -0.08
CA GLU A 28 5.96 1.35 0.04
C GLU A 28 6.02 0.23 -1.02
N ILE A 29 5.54 -0.96 -0.64
CA ILE A 29 5.43 -2.09 -1.57
C ILE A 29 4.33 -1.75 -2.58
N SER A 30 4.58 -1.99 -3.87
CA SER A 30 3.56 -1.80 -4.91
C SER A 30 2.47 -2.88 -4.84
N LEU A 31 1.26 -2.57 -5.30
CA LEU A 31 0.15 -3.54 -5.37
C LEU A 31 0.53 -4.80 -6.19
N ASP A 32 1.21 -4.63 -7.32
CA ASP A 32 1.68 -5.74 -8.15
C ASP A 32 2.62 -6.68 -7.39
N GLN A 33 3.53 -6.12 -6.60
CA GLN A 33 4.42 -6.91 -5.74
C GLN A 33 3.66 -7.59 -4.61
N ALA A 34 2.70 -6.90 -3.99
CA ALA A 34 1.86 -7.49 -2.95
C ALA A 34 1.04 -8.68 -3.48
N LEU A 35 0.41 -8.52 -4.64
CA LEU A 35 -0.32 -9.59 -5.33
C LEU A 35 0.59 -10.78 -5.65
N ARG A 36 1.81 -10.52 -6.12
CA ARG A 36 2.79 -11.58 -6.38
C ARG A 36 3.12 -12.36 -5.11
N ILE A 37 3.39 -11.67 -4.00
CA ILE A 37 3.71 -12.30 -2.70
C ILE A 37 2.53 -13.14 -2.20
N LEU A 38 1.30 -12.61 -2.27
CA LEU A 38 0.10 -13.32 -1.82
C LEU A 38 -0.21 -14.55 -2.69
N ASN A 39 0.01 -14.46 -4.00
CA ASN A 39 -0.12 -15.60 -4.90
C ASN A 39 0.96 -16.67 -4.63
N GLU A 40 2.21 -16.25 -4.37
CA GLU A 40 3.30 -17.15 -3.97
C GLU A 40 3.00 -17.87 -2.64
N SER A 41 2.26 -17.23 -1.71
CA SER A 41 1.80 -17.85 -0.47
C SER A 41 0.54 -18.73 -0.63
N LYS A 42 0.07 -18.97 -1.85
CA LYS A 42 -1.20 -19.67 -2.17
C LYS A 42 -2.42 -19.01 -1.53
N THR A 43 -2.33 -17.71 -1.27
CA THR A 43 -3.43 -16.90 -0.74
C THR A 43 -4.10 -16.19 -1.90
N THR A 44 -5.23 -16.73 -2.35
CA THR A 44 -6.02 -16.12 -3.43
C THR A 44 -6.84 -14.96 -2.88
N VAL A 45 -6.51 -13.75 -3.29
CA VAL A 45 -7.29 -12.53 -3.06
C VAL A 45 -7.50 -11.79 -4.36
N SER A 46 -8.59 -11.04 -4.45
CA SER A 46 -8.82 -10.10 -5.55
C SER A 46 -7.88 -8.89 -5.46
N GLU A 47 -7.75 -8.14 -6.56
CA GLU A 47 -6.98 -6.89 -6.59
C GLU A 47 -7.51 -5.86 -5.58
N ASP A 48 -8.84 -5.77 -5.45
CA ASP A 48 -9.51 -4.87 -4.49
C ASP A 48 -9.16 -5.27 -3.05
N GLU A 49 -9.27 -6.56 -2.70
CA GLU A 49 -8.89 -7.07 -1.37
C GLU A 49 -7.41 -6.87 -1.08
N ALA A 50 -6.53 -7.15 -2.05
CA ALA A 50 -5.10 -6.92 -1.91
C ALA A 50 -4.77 -5.45 -1.67
N SER A 51 -5.46 -4.54 -2.36
CA SER A 51 -5.30 -3.10 -2.16
C SER A 51 -5.72 -2.67 -0.75
N GLU A 52 -6.86 -3.15 -0.26
CA GLU A 52 -7.32 -2.83 1.10
C GLU A 52 -6.37 -3.37 2.17
N ILE A 53 -5.90 -4.61 2.02
CA ILE A 53 -4.90 -5.22 2.91
C ILE A 53 -3.61 -4.39 2.90
N LEU A 54 -3.13 -3.99 1.73
CA LEU A 54 -1.88 -3.25 1.59
C LEU A 54 -1.98 -1.86 2.24
N ILE A 55 -3.09 -1.15 2.06
CA ILE A 55 -3.36 0.14 2.73
C ILE A 55 -3.32 -0.02 4.25
N PHE A 56 -3.98 -1.05 4.78
CA PHE A 56 -4.01 -1.32 6.21
C PHE A 56 -2.61 -1.63 6.78
N LEU A 57 -1.84 -2.47 6.09
CA LEU A 57 -0.47 -2.81 6.49
C LEU A 57 0.45 -1.59 6.46
N HIS A 58 0.37 -0.76 5.42
CA HIS A 58 1.14 0.48 5.36
C HIS A 58 0.78 1.40 6.54
N ALA A 59 -0.51 1.53 6.90
CA ALA A 59 -0.91 2.33 8.04
C ALA A 59 -0.31 1.83 9.37
N ILE A 60 -0.34 0.51 9.62
CA ILE A 60 0.27 -0.09 10.82
C ILE A 60 1.77 0.22 10.86
N VAL A 61 2.49 -0.06 9.76
CA VAL A 61 3.94 0.16 9.71
C VAL A 61 4.29 1.62 9.96
N LYS A 62 3.51 2.56 9.40
CA LYS A 62 3.69 4.00 9.64
C LYS A 62 3.55 4.36 11.11
N ILE A 63 2.53 3.83 11.79
CA ILE A 63 2.30 4.05 13.22
C ILE A 63 3.44 3.45 14.03
N THR A 64 3.80 2.19 13.79
CA THR A 64 4.87 1.48 14.50
C THR A 64 6.21 2.18 14.35
N LEU A 65 6.58 2.60 13.13
CA LEU A 65 7.83 3.30 12.89
C LEU A 65 7.85 4.67 13.57
N LYS A 66 6.71 5.38 13.59
CA LYS A 66 6.59 6.65 14.33
C LYS A 66 6.82 6.44 15.83
N GLU A 67 6.16 5.45 16.43
CA GLU A 67 6.32 5.14 17.86
C GLU A 67 7.75 4.69 18.18
N PHE A 68 8.35 3.87 17.32
CA PHE A 68 9.69 3.33 17.54
C PHE A 68 10.80 4.38 17.38
N LEU A 69 10.71 5.26 16.38
CA LEU A 69 11.74 6.25 16.06
C LEU A 69 11.55 7.59 16.78
N SER A 70 10.35 7.86 17.28
CA SER A 70 10.06 9.00 18.14
C SER A 70 9.32 8.55 19.40
N PRO A 71 9.97 7.76 20.27
CA PRO A 71 9.41 7.48 21.58
C PRO A 71 9.30 8.81 22.32
N THR A 72 8.08 9.27 22.56
CA THR A 72 7.83 10.36 23.51
C THR A 72 8.22 9.85 24.89
N ASP A 73 9.31 10.38 25.44
CA ASP A 73 9.59 10.37 26.88
C ASP A 73 8.45 11.05 27.67
#